data_AF-A0A832S9N2-F1
#
_entry.id   AF-A0A832S9N2-F1
#
_cell.length_a   1.000
_cell.length_b   1.000
_cell.length_c   1.000
_cell.angle_alpha   90.00
_cell.angle_beta   90.00
_cell.angle_gamma   90.00
#
_symmetry.space_group_name_H-M   'P 1'
#
loop_
_entity.id
_entity.type
_entity.pdbx_description
1 polymer ?
#
loop_
_entity_poly.entity_id
_entity_poly.type
_entity_poly.pdbx_seq_one_letter_code
_entity_poly.pdbx_strand_id
1 'polypeptide(L)' 'RSVNLVGLLRGGPDLRELVRILGLIGVRVNATLTANATVDDLERLGEAVLNIVLCEPAGLEAAKLLERVCGTPFIVADIP' A
#
# COMPACT_ATOMS: atom_id res chain seq x y z
N ARG A 1 -3.23 2.49 13.48
CA ARG A 1 -2.89 3.30 12.29
C ARG A 1 -2.81 2.35 11.11
N SER A 2 -3.26 2.73 9.91
CA SER A 2 -3.32 1.84 8.75
C SER A 2 -2.58 2.40 7.54
N VAL A 3 -2.00 1.52 6.73
CA VAL A 3 -1.18 1.88 5.56
C VAL A 3 -1.68 1.17 4.32
N ASN A 4 -1.46 1.75 3.14
CA ASN A 4 -1.62 1.02 1.87
C ASN A 4 -0.27 0.50 1.39
N LEU A 5 -0.27 -0.63 0.70
CA LEU A 5 0.90 -1.13 -0.04
C LEU A 5 0.70 -0.83 -1.53
N VAL A 6 1.59 -0.05 -2.12
CA VAL A 6 1.47 0.47 -3.50
C VAL A 6 2.62 -0.03 -4.36
N GLY A 7 2.34 -0.39 -5.61
CA GLY A 7 3.32 -1.00 -6.52
C GLY A 7 3.61 -2.48 -6.21
N LEU A 8 2.77 -3.15 -5.41
CA LEU A 8 2.92 -4.58 -5.15
C LEU A 8 2.22 -5.38 -6.26
N LEU A 9 3.01 -6.03 -7.12
CA LEU A 9 2.51 -6.84 -8.23
C LEU A 9 2.34 -8.32 -7.87
N ARG A 10 3.11 -8.80 -6.89
CA ARG A 10 3.08 -10.20 -6.42
C ARG A 10 2.12 -10.34 -5.25
N GLY A 11 1.03 -11.09 -5.48
CA GLY A 11 0.15 -11.53 -4.41
C GLY A 11 0.66 -12.79 -3.70
N GLY A 12 -0.18 -13.39 -2.86
CA GLY A 12 0.12 -14.69 -2.27
C GLY A 12 1.11 -14.62 -1.10
N PRO A 13 2.20 -15.41 -1.09
CA PRO A 13 3.12 -15.49 0.05
C PRO A 13 3.74 -14.15 0.45
N ASP A 14 4.24 -13.37 -0.52
CA ASP A 14 4.93 -12.11 -0.27
C ASP A 14 3.99 -11.09 0.41
N LEU A 15 2.77 -10.94 -0.13
CA LEU A 15 1.75 -10.08 0.44
C LEU A 15 1.36 -10.55 1.86
N ARG A 16 1.14 -11.85 2.06
CA ARG A 16 0.80 -12.39 3.38
C ARG A 16 1.89 -12.10 4.40
N GLU A 17 3.15 -12.21 4.00
CA GLU A 17 4.29 -11.97 4.88
C GLU A 17 4.44 -10.49 5.22
N LEU A 18 4.29 -9.59 4.25
CA LEU A 18 4.29 -8.15 4.49
C LEU A 18 3.17 -7.73 5.45
N VAL A 19 1.95 -8.23 5.23
CA VAL A 19 0.81 -7.98 6.12
C VAL A 19 1.10 -8.51 7.54
N ARG A 20 1.68 -9.71 7.65
CA ARG A 20 2.04 -10.32 8.94
C ARG A 20 3.09 -9.50 9.68
N ILE A 21 4.18 -9.10 9.02
CA ILE A 21 5.27 -8.31 9.61
C ILE A 21 4.77 -6.95 10.08
N LEU A 22 4.00 -6.24 9.25
CA LEU A 22 3.38 -4.96 9.65
C LEU A 22 2.43 -5.16 10.85
N GLY A 23 1.69 -6.27 10.86
CA GLY A 23 0.86 -6.66 12.00
C GLY A 23 1.63 -6.85 13.30
N LEU A 24 2.86 -7.40 13.26
CA LEU A 24 3.71 -7.58 14.44
C LEU A 24 4.07 -6.26 15.12
N ILE A 25 4.13 -5.16 14.38
CA ILE A 25 4.41 -3.81 14.90
C ILE A 25 3.13 -2.97 15.11
N GLY A 26 1.95 -3.60 15.04
CA GLY A 26 0.66 -2.92 15.25
C GLY A 26 0.20 -2.04 14.09
N VAL A 27 0.77 -2.22 12.89
CA VAL A 27 0.39 -1.52 11.66
C VAL A 27 -0.54 -2.41 10.84
N ARG A 28 -1.73 -1.89 10.52
CA ARG A 28 -2.71 -2.62 9.70
C ARG A 28 -2.54 -2.26 8.23
N VAL A 29 -2.56 -3.24 7.33
CA VAL A 29 -2.72 -2.98 5.89
C VAL A 29 -4.20 -2.67 5.61
N ASN A 30 -4.46 -1.48 5.07
CA ASN A 30 -5.79 -1.01 4.71
C ASN A 30 -6.24 -1.62 3.37
N ALA A 31 -5.39 -1.45 2.35
CA ALA A 31 -5.59 -1.91 0.99
C ALA A 31 -4.23 -2.13 0.30
N THR A 32 -4.25 -2.85 -0.82
CA THR A 32 -3.12 -3.04 -1.72
C THR A 32 -3.42 -2.42 -3.09
N LEU A 33 -2.38 -1.94 -3.76
CA LEU A 33 -2.42 -1.51 -5.14
C LEU A 33 -1.20 -2.12 -5.85
N THR A 34 -1.30 -3.18 -6.65
CA THR A 34 -2.50 -3.75 -7.29
C THR A 34 -2.80 -5.20 -6.88
N ALA A 35 -1.87 -5.92 -6.26
CA ALA A 35 -2.01 -7.35 -5.98
C ALA A 35 -3.25 -7.65 -5.12
N ASN A 36 -4.16 -8.46 -5.67
CA ASN A 36 -5.38 -8.94 -4.98
C ASN A 36 -6.35 -7.82 -4.54
N ALA A 37 -6.25 -6.63 -5.15
CA ALA A 37 -7.13 -5.51 -4.87
C ALA A 37 -8.53 -5.74 -5.46
N THR A 38 -9.56 -5.44 -4.67
CA THR A 38 -10.96 -5.36 -5.09
C THR A 38 -11.35 -3.91 -5.39
N VAL A 39 -12.55 -3.69 -5.94
CA VAL A 39 -13.10 -2.34 -6.12
C VAL A 39 -13.27 -1.64 -4.77
N ASP A 40 -13.78 -2.36 -3.77
CA ASP A 40 -13.94 -1.84 -2.41
C ASP A 40 -12.59 -1.42 -1.78
N ASP A 41 -11.51 -2.13 -2.09
CA ASP A 41 -10.17 -1.74 -1.64
C ASP A 41 -9.71 -0.41 -2.25
N LEU A 42 -10.05 -0.15 -3.53
CA LEU A 42 -9.74 1.10 -4.22
C LEU A 42 -10.48 2.28 -3.59
N GLU A 43 -11.76 2.11 -3.27
CA GLU A 43 -12.58 3.14 -2.64
C GLU A 43 -12.04 3.52 -1.25
N ARG A 44 -11.44 2.55 -0.55
CA ARG A 44 -10.88 2.74 0.79
C ARG A 44 -9.44 3.25 0.81
N LEU A 45 -8.79 3.45 -0.35
CA LEU A 45 -7.39 3.91 -0.39
C LEU A 45 -7.17 5.23 0.37
N GLY A 46 -8.14 6.14 0.35
CA GLY A 46 -8.06 7.43 1.04
C GLY A 46 -8.13 7.34 2.58
N GLU A 47 -8.45 6.18 3.15
CA GLU A 47 -8.57 5.99 4.62
C GLU A 47 -7.22 5.73 5.30
N ALA A 48 -6.17 5.42 4.54
CA ALA A 48 -4.85 5.12 5.09
C ALA A 48 -4.12 6.40 5.52
N VAL A 49 -3.26 6.27 6.54
CA VAL A 49 -2.41 7.38 7.01
C VAL A 49 -1.09 7.50 6.24
N LEU A 50 -0.73 6.47 5.45
CA LEU A 50 0.50 6.41 4.67
C LEU A 50 0.36 5.39 3.52
N ASN A 51 0.90 5.74 2.35
CA ASN A 51 1.14 4.82 1.24
C ASN A 51 2.61 4.36 1.24
N ILE A 52 2.86 3.05 1.26
CA ILE A 52 4.20 2.48 1.15
C ILE A 52 4.40 1.99 -0.29
N VAL A 53 5.24 2.67 -1.06
CA VAL A 53 5.56 2.30 -2.45
C VAL A 53 6.70 1.29 -2.45
N LEU A 54 6.39 0.05 -2.85
CA LEU A 54 7.31 -1.08 -2.84
C LEU A 54 8.00 -1.33 -4.19
N CYS A 55 7.47 -0.74 -5.26
CA CYS A 55 8.06 -0.76 -6.59
C CYS A 55 7.87 0.61 -7.20
N GLU A 56 8.92 1.43 -7.22
CA GLU A 56 8.84 2.81 -7.71
C GLU A 56 8.29 2.89 -9.15
N PRO A 57 8.77 2.10 -10.14
CA PRO A 57 8.25 2.16 -11.51
C PRO A 57 6.76 1.80 -11.62
N ALA A 58 6.24 0.96 -10.73
CA ALA A 58 4.86 0.50 -10.78
C ALA A 58 3.90 1.32 -9.90
N GLY A 59 4.41 2.01 -8.88
CA GLY A 59 3.58 2.58 -7.81
C GLY A 59 3.72 4.08 -7.57
N LEU A 60 4.80 4.72 -8.03
CA LEU A 60 5.10 6.11 -7.67
C LEU A 60 4.02 7.08 -8.15
N GLU A 61 3.57 6.97 -9.39
CA GLU A 61 2.55 7.88 -9.94
C GLU A 61 1.19 7.70 -9.26
N ALA A 62 0.84 6.48 -8.85
CA ALA A 62 -0.36 6.22 -8.07
C ALA A 62 -0.27 6.85 -6.67
N ALA A 63 0.89 6.76 -6.02
CA ALA A 63 1.11 7.36 -4.70
C ALA A 63 1.06 8.89 -4.76
N LYS A 64 1.68 9.52 -5.77
CA LYS A 64 1.55 10.97 -6.03
C LYS A 64 0.11 11.39 -6.29
N LEU A 65 -0.66 10.56 -6.99
CA LEU A 65 -2.08 10.82 -7.21
C LEU A 65 -2.85 10.79 -5.88
N LEU A 66 -2.66 9.75 -5.07
CA LEU A 66 -3.30 9.62 -3.75
C LEU A 66 -2.91 10.76 -2.80
N GLU A 67 -1.67 11.23 -2.84
CA GLU A 67 -1.26 12.42 -2.09
C GLU A 67 -2.03 13.67 -2.54
N ARG A 68 -2.18 13.89 -3.86
CA ARG A 68 -2.93 15.04 -4.39
C ARG A 68 -4.44 14.97 -4.11
N VAL A 69 -5.05 13.79 -4.22
CA VAL A 69 -6.52 13.65 -4.16
C VAL A 69 -7.06 13.28 -2.79
N CYS A 70 -6.27 12.58 -1.97
CA CYS A 70 -6.65 12.12 -0.64
C CYS A 70 -5.84 12.78 0.48
N GLY A 71 -4.73 13.48 0.16
CA GLY A 71 -3.84 14.05 1.16
C GLY A 71 -2.98 13.01 1.89
N THR A 72 -2.98 11.75 1.45
CA THR A 72 -2.24 10.67 2.09
C THR A 72 -0.77 10.71 1.64
N PRO A 73 0.20 10.92 2.55
CA PRO A 73 1.62 10.96 2.20
C PRO A 73 2.10 9.58 1.75
N PHE A 74 3.29 9.53 1.13
CA PHE A 74 3.92 8.28 0.74
C PHE A 74 5.42 8.22 1.06
N ILE A 75 5.93 6.99 1.19
CA ILE A 75 7.37 6.70 1.18
C ILE A 75 7.67 5.69 0.07
N VAL A 76 8.88 5.75 -0.48
CA VAL A 76 9.42 4.70 -1.34
C VAL A 76 10.32 3.82 -0.47
N ALA A 77 10.05 2.53 -0.45
CA ALA A 77 10.79 1.56 0.33
C ALA A 77 11.19 0.39 -0.56
N ASP A 78 12.47 0.04 -0.52
CA ASP A 78 12.95 -1.20 -1.12
C ASP A 78 12.49 -2.37 -0.25
N ILE A 79 11.96 -3.42 -0.90
CA ILE A 79 11.71 -4.69 -0.22
C ILE A 79 13.08 -5.38 -0.03
N PRO A 80 13.43 -5.85 1.18
CA PRO A 80 14.65 -6.62 1.41
C PRO A 80 14.68 -7.96 0.66
#